data_AF-A0A6M8SXM1-F1
#
_entry.id   AF-A0A6M8SXM1-F1
#
_cell.length_a   1.000
_cell.length_b   1.000
_cell.length_c   1.000
_cell.angle_alpha   90.00
_cell.angle_beta   90.00
_cell.angle_gamma   90.00
#
_symmetry.space_group_name_H-M   'P 1'
#
loop_
_entity.id
_entity.type
_entity.pdbx_description
1 polymer ?
#
loop_
_entity_poly.entity_id
_entity_poly.type
_entity_poly.pdbx_seq_one_letter_code
_entity_poly.pdbx_strand_id
1 'polypeptide(L)'
;MQKIIDVAVKELISIIDSKKHSKKVAMQFVLEELDAARQGNDYVKDKIKSFYFNESDYIGAMESSWEDVDGPTGPQQFLVVLTMQLSKEIGIDNAAMVRISIVEYIVCHYKFGRYYLDEEIRRATKPLKLFDVLVDDENFLHPNFKYLLESKNKPLVDVISRWASGFEDRDNKFNYEFQTTFNSSFWEVYLYQCFKDLNLNVDFSKASPDFTVKTSSNEIINIEAVTANHAQDSSPEWENEKLKENGEFLNFASVRILNAINSKHKKYLSTYSKFEHVVGNPFVVAVAPFEQNMFFIQNNEAINRVLYGQGIDKDNGFTEVEVPFALKNEKVALDLGIFTNDKYKEVSAIIFSTMGTLSKAITQSSLAMDIRSSRYHDRKGLIMEIKENNKHFETHLDGLQIHHNPYAINKLSKDVFDRYEVTHYYYDIESRFIDNQQKSYTMISRSSWPSSSKTVP
;
A
#
# COMPACT_ATOMS: atom_id res chain seq x y z
N MET A 1 -7.16 -12.79 -32.31
CA MET A 1 -6.21 -12.08 -31.44
C MET A 1 -5.93 -12.82 -30.13
N GLN A 2 -6.90 -13.00 -29.22
CA GLN A 2 -6.62 -13.65 -27.92
C GLN A 2 -5.92 -15.02 -28.03
N LYS A 3 -6.36 -15.90 -28.94
CA LYS A 3 -5.69 -17.19 -29.18
C LYS A 3 -4.20 -17.07 -29.55
N ILE A 4 -3.80 -16.01 -30.28
CA ILE A 4 -2.40 -15.76 -30.64
C ILE A 4 -1.62 -15.34 -29.39
N ILE A 5 -2.20 -14.47 -28.58
CA ILE A 5 -1.62 -14.03 -27.31
C ILE A 5 -1.42 -15.24 -26.38
N ASP A 6 -2.44 -16.08 -26.20
CA ASP A 6 -2.37 -17.25 -25.31
C ASP A 6 -1.26 -18.22 -25.74
N VAL A 7 -1.13 -18.49 -27.04
CA VAL A 7 -0.08 -19.34 -27.59
C VAL A 7 1.30 -18.71 -27.39
N ALA A 8 1.44 -17.41 -27.68
CA ALA A 8 2.70 -16.70 -27.53
C ALA A 8 3.17 -16.64 -26.06
N VAL A 9 2.25 -16.39 -25.13
CA VAL A 9 2.52 -16.38 -23.69
C VAL A 9 2.99 -17.75 -23.23
N LYS A 10 2.31 -18.83 -23.63
CA LYS A 10 2.70 -20.19 -23.28
C LYS A 10 4.10 -20.54 -23.77
N GLU A 11 4.43 -20.15 -25.01
CA GLU A 11 5.76 -20.39 -25.59
C GLU A 11 6.84 -19.57 -24.87
N LEU A 12 6.59 -18.28 -24.61
CA LEU A 12 7.52 -17.42 -23.87
C LEU A 12 7.81 -17.96 -22.46
N ILE A 13 6.78 -18.39 -21.72
CA ILE A 13 6.97 -19.01 -20.40
C ILE A 13 7.86 -20.26 -20.53
N SER A 14 7.59 -21.12 -21.52
CA SER A 14 8.42 -22.31 -21.77
C SER A 14 9.88 -21.96 -22.07
N ILE A 15 10.12 -20.92 -22.88
CA ILE A 15 11.48 -20.42 -23.19
C ILE A 15 12.16 -19.89 -21.93
N ILE A 16 11.48 -19.04 -21.16
CA ILE A 16 12.03 -18.40 -19.97
C ILE A 16 12.31 -19.43 -18.87
N ASP A 17 11.39 -20.36 -18.63
CA ASP A 17 11.52 -21.41 -17.60
C ASP A 17 12.61 -22.44 -17.94
N SER A 18 13.01 -22.54 -19.21
CA SER A 18 14.15 -23.36 -19.60
C SER A 18 15.51 -22.78 -19.15
N LYS A 19 15.56 -21.51 -18.71
CA LYS A 19 16.78 -20.81 -18.31
C LYS A 19 17.09 -21.00 -16.82
N LYS A 20 18.39 -21.06 -16.47
CA LYS A 20 18.87 -21.30 -15.09
C LYS A 20 18.35 -20.29 -14.06
N HIS A 21 18.11 -19.05 -14.48
CA HIS A 21 17.59 -17.97 -13.64
C HIS A 21 16.30 -17.39 -14.21
N SER A 22 15.31 -18.25 -14.50
CA SER A 22 14.07 -17.91 -15.20
C SER A 22 13.40 -16.63 -14.70
N LYS A 23 13.23 -16.42 -13.39
CA LYS A 23 12.64 -15.19 -12.85
C LYS A 23 13.46 -13.93 -13.13
N LYS A 24 14.80 -14.02 -13.13
CA LYS A 24 15.70 -12.91 -13.49
C LYS A 24 15.63 -12.62 -15.00
N VAL A 25 15.61 -13.67 -15.82
CA VAL A 25 15.41 -13.58 -17.28
C VAL A 25 14.06 -12.93 -17.59
N ALA A 26 12.97 -13.37 -16.93
CA ALA A 26 11.64 -12.81 -17.07
C ALA A 26 11.59 -11.32 -16.75
N MET A 27 12.20 -10.93 -15.61
CA MET A 27 12.26 -9.52 -15.22
C MET A 27 13.01 -8.68 -16.25
N GLN A 28 14.22 -9.10 -16.66
CA GLN A 28 14.98 -8.37 -17.67
C GLN A 28 14.21 -8.27 -18.99
N PHE A 29 13.64 -9.37 -19.47
CA PHE A 29 12.80 -9.39 -20.67
C PHE A 29 11.65 -8.38 -20.57
N VAL A 30 10.92 -8.36 -19.45
CA VAL A 30 9.86 -7.37 -19.23
C VAL A 30 10.42 -5.95 -19.30
N LEU A 31 11.50 -5.63 -18.58
CA LEU A 31 12.07 -4.29 -18.56
C LEU A 31 12.53 -3.84 -19.96
N GLU A 32 13.17 -4.71 -20.74
CA GLU A 32 13.53 -4.42 -22.14
C GLU A 32 12.31 -4.12 -23.01
N GLU A 33 11.22 -4.87 -22.81
CA GLU A 33 9.97 -4.65 -23.53
C GLU A 33 9.31 -3.33 -23.16
N LEU A 34 9.38 -2.91 -21.89
CA LEU A 34 8.88 -1.60 -21.44
C LEU A 34 9.76 -0.47 -22.00
N ASP A 35 11.08 -0.62 -22.03
CA ASP A 35 12.00 0.35 -22.62
C ASP A 35 11.74 0.54 -24.11
N ALA A 36 11.64 -0.56 -24.87
CA ALA A 36 11.33 -0.53 -26.29
C ALA A 36 9.95 0.11 -26.57
N ALA A 37 8.97 -0.16 -25.70
CA ALA A 37 7.60 0.30 -25.85
C ALA A 37 7.36 1.74 -25.37
N ARG A 38 8.31 2.38 -24.67
CA ARG A 38 8.13 3.71 -24.07
C ARG A 38 7.84 4.82 -25.09
N GLN A 39 8.28 4.65 -26.33
CA GLN A 39 8.00 5.56 -27.45
C GLN A 39 6.86 5.08 -28.36
N GLY A 40 6.11 4.06 -27.93
CA GLY A 40 4.96 3.52 -28.67
C GLY A 40 3.78 4.49 -28.76
N ASN A 41 2.69 4.01 -29.37
CA ASN A 41 1.44 4.76 -29.45
C ASN A 41 0.80 4.98 -28.07
N ASP A 42 -0.20 5.87 -28.02
CA ASP A 42 -0.83 6.29 -26.77
C ASP A 42 -1.42 5.13 -25.96
N TYR A 43 -1.96 4.11 -26.62
CA TYR A 43 -2.48 2.92 -25.94
C TYR A 43 -1.36 2.16 -25.21
N VAL A 44 -0.23 1.93 -25.90
CA VAL A 44 0.91 1.20 -25.32
C VAL A 44 1.48 1.95 -24.12
N LYS A 45 1.70 3.26 -24.26
CA LYS A 45 2.16 4.13 -23.15
C LYS A 45 1.20 4.11 -21.96
N ASP A 46 -0.11 4.19 -22.21
CA ASP A 46 -1.14 4.11 -21.18
C ASP A 46 -1.14 2.76 -20.46
N LYS A 47 -0.94 1.68 -21.22
CA LYS A 47 -0.94 0.31 -20.72
C LYS A 47 0.24 0.04 -19.80
N ILE A 48 1.45 0.50 -20.14
CA ILE A 48 2.67 0.37 -19.33
C ILE A 48 2.47 0.95 -17.92
N LYS A 49 1.83 2.12 -17.81
CA LYS A 49 1.53 2.77 -16.51
C LYS A 49 0.70 1.88 -15.59
N SER A 50 -0.09 0.97 -16.15
CA SER A 50 -0.89 0.05 -15.35
C SER A 50 -0.07 -1.05 -14.67
N PHE A 51 1.17 -1.30 -15.10
CA PHE A 51 1.98 -2.45 -14.66
C PHE A 51 2.75 -2.23 -13.35
N TYR A 52 2.89 -0.99 -12.88
CA TYR A 52 3.61 -0.60 -11.66
C TYR A 52 5.12 -0.78 -11.72
N PHE A 53 5.72 -0.30 -12.80
CA PHE A 53 7.17 -0.10 -12.89
C PHE A 53 7.46 1.39 -12.96
N ASN A 54 8.44 1.84 -12.21
CA ASN A 54 8.98 3.19 -12.34
C ASN A 54 9.75 3.30 -13.66
N GLU A 55 9.79 4.50 -14.25
CA GLU A 55 10.56 4.71 -15.49
C GLU A 55 12.05 4.41 -15.28
N SER A 56 12.57 4.68 -14.08
CA SER A 56 13.94 4.33 -13.66
C SER A 56 14.23 2.83 -13.66
N ASP A 57 13.19 1.98 -13.59
CA ASP A 57 13.37 0.53 -13.56
C ASP A 57 13.72 -0.02 -14.94
N TYR A 58 13.22 0.61 -16.01
CA TYR A 58 13.32 0.06 -17.36
C TYR A 58 14.06 0.95 -18.37
N ILE A 59 14.22 2.26 -18.15
CA ILE A 59 14.98 3.10 -19.09
C ILE A 59 16.45 2.65 -19.11
N GLY A 60 16.94 2.22 -20.28
CA GLY A 60 18.29 1.69 -20.47
C GLY A 60 18.39 0.19 -20.24
N ALA A 61 17.28 -0.51 -19.96
CA ALA A 61 17.29 -1.95 -19.72
C ALA A 61 17.83 -2.73 -20.93
N MET A 62 17.56 -2.26 -22.15
CA MET A 62 18.06 -2.89 -23.38
C MET A 62 19.59 -2.92 -23.47
N GLU A 63 20.29 -2.00 -22.81
CA GLU A 63 21.76 -1.95 -22.80
C GLU A 63 22.38 -2.96 -21.82
N SER A 64 21.58 -3.51 -20.91
CA SER A 64 21.99 -4.45 -19.87
C SER A 64 21.61 -5.91 -20.18
N SER A 65 21.24 -6.21 -21.43
CA SER A 65 20.82 -7.54 -21.86
C SER A 65 21.94 -8.59 -21.82
N TRP A 66 21.56 -9.86 -21.89
CA TRP A 66 22.49 -10.99 -22.01
C TRP A 66 21.85 -12.15 -22.76
N GLU A 67 22.69 -13.13 -23.15
CA GLU A 67 22.34 -14.21 -24.08
C GLU A 67 21.06 -15.01 -23.73
N ASP A 68 20.71 -15.18 -22.45
CA ASP A 68 19.48 -15.91 -22.10
C ASP A 68 18.20 -15.10 -22.43
N VAL A 69 18.31 -13.79 -22.58
CA VAL A 69 17.22 -12.85 -22.85
C VAL A 69 17.14 -12.55 -24.35
N ASP A 70 18.24 -12.09 -24.96
CA ASP A 70 18.29 -11.59 -26.33
C ASP A 70 19.00 -12.51 -27.35
N GLY A 71 19.61 -13.60 -26.88
CA GLY A 71 20.29 -14.56 -27.73
C GLY A 71 19.34 -15.37 -28.62
N PRO A 72 19.88 -16.23 -29.51
CA PRO A 72 19.09 -16.98 -30.50
C PRO A 72 18.00 -17.88 -29.91
N THR A 73 18.13 -18.25 -28.63
CA THR A 73 17.16 -19.08 -27.89
C THR A 73 16.46 -18.30 -26.76
N GLY A 74 16.58 -16.96 -26.76
CA GLY A 74 16.01 -16.07 -25.77
C GLY A 74 14.56 -15.68 -26.08
N PRO A 75 13.78 -15.26 -25.06
CA PRO A 75 12.41 -14.80 -25.24
C PRO A 75 12.30 -13.60 -26.20
N GLN A 76 13.31 -12.73 -26.25
CA GLN A 76 13.29 -11.55 -27.10
C GLN A 76 13.26 -11.91 -28.58
N GLN A 77 14.06 -12.90 -28.99
CA GLN A 77 14.11 -13.37 -30.37
C GLN A 77 12.75 -13.92 -30.84
N PHE A 78 12.07 -14.68 -29.97
CA PHE A 78 10.72 -15.18 -30.26
C PHE A 78 9.72 -14.03 -30.45
N LEU A 79 9.66 -13.10 -29.49
CA LEU A 79 8.67 -12.03 -29.51
C LEU A 79 8.89 -11.04 -30.66
N VAL A 80 10.16 -10.77 -31.02
CA VAL A 80 10.50 -9.94 -32.19
C VAL A 80 10.00 -10.58 -33.48
N VAL A 81 10.29 -11.87 -33.72
CA VAL A 81 9.86 -12.58 -34.95
C VAL A 81 8.34 -12.61 -35.05
N LEU A 82 7.64 -12.94 -33.96
CA LEU A 82 6.18 -12.93 -33.92
C LEU A 82 5.62 -11.54 -34.23
N THR A 83 6.17 -10.50 -33.60
CA THR A 83 5.70 -9.12 -33.79
C THR A 83 5.93 -8.64 -35.22
N MET A 84 7.06 -9.01 -35.86
CA MET A 84 7.33 -8.69 -37.26
C MET A 84 6.36 -9.36 -38.23
N GLN A 85 5.91 -10.58 -37.94
CA GLN A 85 4.89 -11.26 -38.72
C GLN A 85 3.53 -10.56 -38.55
N LEU A 86 3.14 -10.29 -37.30
CA LEU A 86 1.90 -9.58 -36.98
C LEU A 86 1.88 -8.18 -37.63
N SER A 87 2.99 -7.43 -37.60
CA SER A 87 3.01 -6.09 -38.19
C SER A 87 2.73 -6.09 -39.69
N LYS A 88 3.09 -7.17 -40.40
CA LYS A 88 2.79 -7.32 -41.83
C LYS A 88 1.32 -7.63 -42.09
N GLU A 89 0.66 -8.35 -41.17
CA GLU A 89 -0.72 -8.80 -41.32
C GLU A 89 -1.74 -7.77 -40.81
N ILE A 90 -1.47 -7.17 -39.65
CA ILE A 90 -2.42 -6.32 -38.92
C ILE A 90 -1.94 -4.88 -38.72
N GLY A 91 -0.76 -4.54 -39.25
CA GLY A 91 -0.16 -3.22 -39.12
C GLY A 91 0.64 -3.05 -37.82
N ILE A 92 1.55 -2.08 -37.84
CA ILE A 92 2.53 -1.83 -36.76
C ILE A 92 1.84 -1.51 -35.43
N ASP A 93 0.81 -0.66 -35.44
CA ASP A 93 0.12 -0.24 -34.22
C ASP A 93 -0.59 -1.41 -33.52
N ASN A 94 -1.37 -2.20 -34.27
CA ASN A 94 -2.06 -3.35 -33.70
C ASN A 94 -1.07 -4.42 -33.22
N ALA A 95 0.04 -4.61 -33.94
CA ALA A 95 1.10 -5.51 -33.50
C ALA A 95 1.74 -5.03 -32.17
N ALA A 96 1.97 -3.73 -32.01
CA ALA A 96 2.47 -3.16 -30.76
C ALA A 96 1.48 -3.35 -29.59
N MET A 97 0.17 -3.18 -29.83
CA MET A 97 -0.87 -3.45 -28.82
C MET A 97 -0.90 -4.92 -28.39
N VAL A 98 -0.71 -5.85 -29.34
CA VAL A 98 -0.62 -7.30 -29.05
C VAL A 98 0.64 -7.61 -28.26
N ARG A 99 1.78 -7.05 -28.65
CA ARG A 99 3.07 -7.23 -27.98
C ARG A 99 3.00 -6.82 -26.51
N ILE A 100 2.50 -5.61 -26.22
CA ILE A 100 2.38 -5.15 -24.84
C ILE A 100 1.35 -5.95 -24.03
N SER A 101 0.31 -6.49 -24.68
CA SER A 101 -0.65 -7.40 -24.03
C SER A 101 0.01 -8.73 -23.66
N ILE A 102 0.85 -9.30 -24.52
CA ILE A 102 1.65 -10.49 -24.21
C ILE A 102 2.54 -10.21 -22.98
N VAL A 103 3.20 -9.05 -22.95
CA VAL A 103 4.04 -8.62 -21.81
C VAL A 103 3.22 -8.55 -20.52
N GLU A 104 2.00 -7.99 -20.53
CA GLU A 104 1.12 -7.98 -19.35
C GLU A 104 0.87 -9.38 -18.79
N TYR A 105 0.61 -10.36 -19.65
CA TYR A 105 0.41 -11.75 -19.21
C TYR A 105 1.68 -12.37 -18.63
N ILE A 106 2.87 -11.99 -19.12
CA ILE A 106 4.15 -12.41 -18.55
C ILE A 106 4.38 -11.75 -17.18
N VAL A 107 4.11 -10.45 -17.04
CA VAL A 107 4.15 -9.72 -15.75
C VAL A 107 3.22 -10.38 -14.74
N CYS A 108 1.99 -10.75 -15.16
CA CYS A 108 1.01 -11.45 -14.33
C CYS A 108 1.52 -12.84 -13.92
N HIS A 109 2.02 -13.64 -14.86
CA HIS A 109 2.49 -15.01 -14.60
C HIS A 109 3.62 -15.05 -13.57
N TYR A 110 4.61 -14.15 -13.70
CA TYR A 110 5.75 -14.10 -12.78
C TYR A 110 5.50 -13.24 -11.52
N LYS A 111 4.27 -12.72 -11.34
CA LYS A 111 3.83 -11.88 -10.21
C LYS A 111 4.73 -10.65 -10.02
N PHE A 112 4.93 -9.89 -11.09
CA PHE A 112 5.69 -8.63 -11.04
C PHE A 112 4.77 -7.41 -10.95
N GLY A 113 5.35 -6.28 -10.56
CA GLY A 113 4.68 -4.98 -10.51
C GLY A 113 3.33 -5.05 -9.78
N ARG A 114 2.24 -4.66 -10.45
CA ARG A 114 0.88 -4.63 -9.89
C ARG A 114 0.34 -5.98 -9.41
N TYR A 115 0.94 -7.09 -9.85
CA TYR A 115 0.53 -8.46 -9.52
C TYR A 115 1.41 -9.07 -8.42
N TYR A 116 2.38 -8.32 -7.91
CA TYR A 116 3.29 -8.77 -6.88
C TYR A 116 2.53 -9.03 -5.57
N LEU A 117 2.76 -10.21 -5.01
CA LEU A 117 2.38 -10.59 -3.67
C LEU A 117 3.53 -11.39 -3.06
N ASP A 118 4.01 -10.96 -1.89
CA ASP A 118 4.96 -11.75 -1.12
C ASP A 118 4.23 -12.94 -0.49
N GLU A 119 4.56 -14.14 -0.96
CA GLU A 119 4.03 -15.41 -0.44
C GLU A 119 5.03 -16.14 0.47
N GLU A 120 6.18 -15.53 0.75
CA GLU A 120 7.23 -16.13 1.56
C GLU A 120 6.75 -16.31 3.01
N ILE A 121 6.88 -17.54 3.51
CA ILE A 121 6.64 -17.86 4.92
C ILE A 121 7.99 -17.86 5.63
N ARG A 122 8.17 -16.92 6.56
CA ARG A 122 9.39 -16.82 7.37
C ARG A 122 9.19 -17.45 8.74
N ARG A 123 10.23 -18.09 9.26
CA ARG A 123 10.23 -18.64 10.63
C ARG A 123 10.69 -17.57 11.60
N ALA A 124 9.84 -17.25 12.58
CA ALA A 124 10.19 -16.40 13.72
C ALA A 124 10.84 -17.24 14.83
N THR A 125 11.73 -16.64 15.61
CA THR A 125 12.28 -17.29 16.83
C THR A 125 11.20 -17.48 17.88
N LYS A 126 10.34 -16.47 18.04
CA LYS A 126 9.14 -16.49 18.90
C LYS A 126 7.90 -16.24 18.04
N PRO A 127 7.36 -17.27 17.38
CA PRO A 127 6.24 -17.11 16.45
C PRO A 127 4.97 -16.69 17.18
N LEU A 128 4.21 -15.81 16.52
CA LEU A 128 2.88 -15.42 16.96
C LEU A 128 1.91 -16.61 16.92
N LYS A 129 1.01 -16.62 17.89
CA LYS A 129 -0.11 -17.57 18.03
C LYS A 129 -1.41 -16.78 18.00
N LEU A 130 -1.59 -16.00 16.94
CA LEU A 130 -2.66 -15.00 16.82
C LEU A 130 -4.06 -15.57 17.05
N PHE A 131 -4.28 -16.83 16.65
CA PHE A 131 -5.59 -17.48 16.63
C PHE A 131 -5.76 -18.56 17.71
N ASP A 132 -4.79 -18.73 18.60
CA ASP A 132 -4.95 -19.53 19.82
C ASP A 132 -5.64 -18.64 20.85
N VAL A 133 -6.95 -18.81 21.06
CA VAL A 133 -7.74 -17.94 21.96
C VAL A 133 -7.16 -17.98 23.38
N LEU A 134 -6.79 -16.80 23.90
CA LEU A 134 -6.13 -16.62 25.20
C LEU A 134 -7.06 -16.10 26.30
N VAL A 135 -8.27 -15.65 25.95
CA VAL A 135 -9.24 -15.11 26.90
C VAL A 135 -10.27 -16.18 27.26
N ASP A 136 -10.61 -16.26 28.55
CA ASP A 136 -11.62 -17.19 29.05
C ASP A 136 -13.06 -16.69 28.78
N ASP A 137 -13.25 -15.37 28.79
CA ASP A 137 -14.55 -14.72 28.49
C ASP A 137 -14.52 -14.10 27.09
N GLU A 138 -15.33 -14.65 26.20
CA GLU A 138 -15.46 -14.20 24.81
C GLU A 138 -15.93 -12.74 24.70
N ASN A 139 -16.49 -12.12 25.75
CA ASN A 139 -16.86 -10.70 25.74
C ASN A 139 -15.64 -9.78 25.65
N PHE A 140 -14.45 -10.24 26.01
CA PHE A 140 -13.20 -9.49 25.82
C PHE A 140 -12.67 -9.57 24.39
N LEU A 141 -13.15 -10.51 23.57
CA LEU A 141 -12.72 -10.60 22.18
C LEU A 141 -13.28 -9.44 21.37
N HIS A 142 -12.40 -8.80 20.62
CA HIS A 142 -12.75 -7.72 19.71
C HIS A 142 -13.71 -8.22 18.60
N PRO A 143 -14.74 -7.46 18.18
CA PRO A 143 -15.68 -7.89 17.14
C PRO A 143 -15.02 -8.33 15.83
N ASN A 144 -14.03 -7.57 15.34
CA ASN A 144 -13.26 -7.95 14.15
C ASN A 144 -12.45 -9.25 14.33
N PHE A 145 -11.99 -9.57 15.55
CA PHE A 145 -11.34 -10.86 15.82
C PHE A 145 -12.36 -12.00 15.83
N LYS A 146 -13.54 -11.81 16.44
CA LYS A 146 -14.65 -12.78 16.39
C LYS A 146 -15.05 -13.11 14.96
N TYR A 147 -15.11 -12.09 14.10
CA TYR A 147 -15.35 -12.30 12.67
C TYR A 147 -14.31 -13.26 12.04
N LEU A 148 -13.02 -13.11 12.35
CA LEU A 148 -11.98 -14.01 11.82
C LEU A 148 -12.13 -15.46 12.30
N LEU A 149 -12.69 -15.69 13.49
CA LEU A 149 -12.91 -17.04 14.03
C LEU A 149 -14.05 -17.81 13.34
N GLU A 150 -14.92 -17.13 12.58
CA GLU A 150 -15.97 -17.81 11.82
C GLU A 150 -15.36 -18.77 10.79
N SER A 151 -15.88 -20.00 10.70
CA SER A 151 -15.31 -21.06 9.85
C SER A 151 -15.17 -20.67 8.38
N LYS A 152 -16.10 -19.87 7.86
CA LYS A 152 -16.07 -19.35 6.47
C LYS A 152 -14.88 -18.43 6.21
N ASN A 153 -14.31 -17.81 7.25
CA ASN A 153 -13.23 -16.83 7.17
C ASN A 153 -11.83 -17.45 7.33
N LYS A 154 -11.72 -18.78 7.34
CA LYS A 154 -10.43 -19.49 7.36
C LYS A 154 -9.42 -19.00 6.30
N PRO A 155 -9.83 -18.68 5.04
CA PRO A 155 -8.89 -18.11 4.07
C PRO A 155 -8.28 -16.78 4.51
N LEU A 156 -8.97 -15.96 5.32
CA LEU A 156 -8.42 -14.72 5.88
C LEU A 156 -7.39 -14.99 6.96
N VAL A 157 -7.67 -15.98 7.82
CA VAL A 157 -6.73 -16.45 8.84
C VAL A 157 -5.41 -16.87 8.20
N ASP A 158 -5.46 -17.58 7.06
CA ASP A 158 -4.26 -18.00 6.33
C ASP A 158 -3.47 -16.81 5.76
N VAL A 159 -4.17 -15.81 5.21
CA VAL A 159 -3.53 -14.58 4.71
C VAL A 159 -2.86 -13.80 5.84
N ILE A 160 -3.56 -13.56 6.95
CA ILE A 160 -3.03 -12.80 8.08
C ILE A 160 -1.86 -13.55 8.75
N SER A 161 -1.96 -14.88 8.88
CA SER A 161 -0.87 -15.71 9.40
C SER A 161 0.39 -15.61 8.53
N ARG A 162 0.21 -15.56 7.21
CA ARG A 162 1.31 -15.34 6.26
C ARG A 162 1.93 -13.96 6.39
N TRP A 163 1.10 -12.92 6.55
CA TRP A 163 1.59 -11.56 6.80
C TRP A 163 2.43 -11.49 8.07
N ALA A 164 1.95 -12.12 9.15
CA ALA A 164 2.61 -12.24 10.44
C ALA A 164 3.85 -13.16 10.45
N SER A 165 4.12 -13.91 9.37
CA SER A 165 5.23 -14.87 9.35
C SER A 165 6.58 -14.18 9.50
N GLY A 166 7.37 -14.61 10.49
CA GLY A 166 8.64 -13.98 10.87
C GLY A 166 8.52 -12.84 11.90
N PHE A 167 7.31 -12.41 12.26
CA PHE A 167 7.11 -11.43 13.33
C PHE A 167 7.40 -12.08 14.70
N GLU A 168 8.19 -11.42 15.55
CA GLU A 168 8.51 -11.90 16.89
C GLU A 168 7.65 -11.25 17.99
N ASP A 169 7.04 -12.07 18.84
CA ASP A 169 6.40 -11.60 20.08
C ASP A 169 7.46 -11.22 21.12
N ARG A 170 7.85 -9.95 21.14
CA ARG A 170 8.98 -9.47 21.97
C ARG A 170 8.63 -9.49 23.46
N ASP A 171 7.39 -9.15 23.81
CA ASP A 171 6.94 -8.93 25.20
C ASP A 171 5.83 -9.90 25.67
N ASN A 172 5.43 -10.86 24.82
CA ASN A 172 4.37 -11.84 25.04
C ASN A 172 2.97 -11.22 25.22
N LYS A 173 2.75 -9.99 24.76
CA LYS A 173 1.44 -9.33 24.81
C LYS A 173 0.76 -9.28 23.46
N PHE A 174 1.52 -9.39 22.36
CA PHE A 174 1.00 -9.15 21.02
C PHE A 174 -0.20 -10.05 20.69
N ASN A 175 -0.13 -11.34 21.05
CA ASN A 175 -1.23 -12.28 20.80
C ASN A 175 -2.50 -11.88 21.56
N TYR A 176 -2.38 -11.42 22.81
CA TYR A 176 -3.52 -10.97 23.61
C TYR A 176 -4.11 -9.67 23.05
N GLU A 177 -3.25 -8.72 22.67
CA GLU A 177 -3.67 -7.44 22.09
C GLU A 177 -4.34 -7.60 20.73
N PHE A 178 -3.86 -8.53 19.89
CA PHE A 178 -4.49 -8.88 18.63
C PHE A 178 -5.92 -9.38 18.81
N GLN A 179 -6.19 -10.11 19.91
CA GLN A 179 -7.51 -10.67 20.20
C GLN A 179 -8.47 -9.65 20.84
N THR A 180 -7.95 -8.75 21.67
CA THR A 180 -8.77 -7.87 22.54
C THR A 180 -8.87 -6.41 22.04
N THR A 181 -7.84 -5.91 21.36
CA THR A 181 -7.80 -4.54 20.80
C THR A 181 -7.81 -4.52 19.28
N PHE A 182 -7.25 -5.56 18.65
CA PHE A 182 -7.27 -5.88 17.23
C PHE A 182 -6.67 -4.82 16.28
N ASN A 183 -7.24 -3.62 16.15
CA ASN A 183 -6.87 -2.66 15.12
C ASN A 183 -5.38 -2.25 15.19
N SER A 184 -4.83 -2.05 16.39
CA SER A 184 -3.41 -1.73 16.58
C SER A 184 -2.50 -2.87 16.13
N SER A 185 -2.74 -4.08 16.63
CA SER A 185 -1.93 -5.25 16.29
C SER A 185 -2.09 -5.66 14.82
N PHE A 186 -3.29 -5.52 14.24
CA PHE A 186 -3.53 -5.75 12.82
C PHE A 186 -2.75 -4.75 11.95
N TRP A 187 -2.74 -3.48 12.34
CA TRP A 187 -1.96 -2.44 11.66
C TRP A 187 -0.47 -2.75 11.68
N GLU A 188 0.06 -3.22 12.82
CA GLU A 188 1.45 -3.68 12.93
C GLU A 188 1.75 -4.90 12.04
N VAL A 189 0.86 -5.90 11.99
CA VAL A 189 1.03 -7.06 11.08
C VAL A 189 1.03 -6.62 9.62
N TYR A 190 0.14 -5.70 9.24
CA TYR A 190 0.09 -5.16 7.88
C TYR A 190 1.36 -4.37 7.53
N LEU A 191 1.80 -3.46 8.41
CA LEU A 191 3.04 -2.70 8.23
C LEU A 191 4.25 -3.62 8.09
N TYR A 192 4.34 -4.65 8.93
CA TYR A 192 5.41 -5.64 8.84
C TYR A 192 5.43 -6.32 7.47
N GLN A 193 4.28 -6.68 6.90
CA GLN A 193 4.22 -7.21 5.55
C GLN A 193 4.64 -6.17 4.49
N CYS A 194 4.21 -4.91 4.60
CA CYS A 194 4.69 -3.84 3.72
C CYS A 194 6.22 -3.68 3.79
N PHE A 195 6.82 -3.82 4.97
CA PHE A 195 8.27 -3.76 5.14
C PHE A 195 8.98 -4.93 4.47
N LYS A 196 8.40 -6.15 4.51
CA LYS A 196 8.91 -7.29 3.75
C LYS A 196 8.88 -7.02 2.24
N ASP A 197 7.77 -6.51 1.73
CA ASP A 197 7.59 -6.16 0.30
C ASP A 197 8.58 -5.08 -0.18
N LEU A 198 9.01 -4.20 0.74
CA LEU A 198 9.99 -3.14 0.50
C LEU A 198 11.44 -3.59 0.77
N ASN A 199 11.66 -4.84 1.16
CA ASN A 199 12.97 -5.35 1.61
C ASN A 199 13.57 -4.57 2.78
N LEU A 200 12.72 -4.04 3.67
CA LEU A 200 13.11 -3.39 4.92
C LEU A 200 13.20 -4.46 6.01
N ASN A 201 14.43 -4.74 6.45
CA ASN A 201 14.68 -5.79 7.44
C ASN A 201 14.40 -5.26 8.86
N VAL A 202 13.44 -5.87 9.56
CA VAL A 202 13.09 -5.48 10.93
C VAL A 202 14.08 -6.08 11.93
N ASP A 203 14.62 -5.25 12.81
CA ASP A 203 15.44 -5.64 13.95
C ASP A 203 14.57 -5.84 15.21
N PHE A 204 14.13 -7.08 15.43
CA PHE A 204 13.34 -7.45 16.60
C PHE A 204 14.10 -7.42 17.94
N SER A 205 15.43 -7.18 17.94
CA SER A 205 16.18 -6.97 19.17
C SER A 205 15.86 -5.64 19.85
N LYS A 206 15.28 -4.68 19.11
CA LYS A 206 14.83 -3.40 19.63
C LYS A 206 13.35 -3.51 19.97
N ALA A 207 12.98 -3.22 21.21
CA ALA A 207 11.59 -3.30 21.66
C ALA A 207 10.75 -2.04 21.35
N SER A 208 11.40 -0.91 21.10
CA SER A 208 10.74 0.37 20.85
C SER A 208 11.65 1.33 20.07
N PRO A 209 11.14 2.18 19.16
CA PRO A 209 9.76 2.21 18.63
C PRO A 209 9.33 0.87 18.04
N ASP A 210 8.04 0.71 17.75
CA ASP A 210 7.45 -0.59 17.36
C ASP A 210 8.27 -1.34 16.30
N PHE A 211 8.82 -0.62 15.32
CA PHE A 211 9.77 -1.17 14.35
C PHE A 211 11.05 -0.34 14.27
N THR A 212 12.20 -1.03 14.32
CA THR A 212 13.48 -0.51 13.82
C THR A 212 13.80 -1.29 12.56
N VAL A 213 13.88 -0.61 11.42
CA VAL A 213 14.08 -1.26 10.13
C VAL A 213 15.39 -0.82 9.50
N LYS A 214 16.00 -1.71 8.72
CA LYS A 214 17.23 -1.47 8.00
C LYS A 214 17.01 -1.63 6.49
N THR A 215 17.39 -0.61 5.72
CA THR A 215 17.34 -0.66 4.24
C THR A 215 18.46 -1.53 3.69
N SER A 216 18.39 -1.86 2.39
CA SER A 216 19.47 -2.51 1.65
C SER A 216 20.76 -1.66 1.60
N SER A 217 20.64 -0.33 1.67
CA SER A 217 21.75 0.63 1.78
C SER A 217 22.28 0.80 3.21
N ASN A 218 21.80 0.00 4.16
CA ASN A 218 22.13 0.04 5.59
C ASN A 218 21.66 1.29 6.36
N GLU A 219 20.72 2.06 5.84
CA GLU A 219 20.07 3.14 6.60
C GLU A 219 19.14 2.54 7.65
N ILE A 220 19.11 3.15 8.85
CA ILE A 220 18.24 2.75 9.96
C ILE A 220 17.08 3.73 10.05
N ILE A 221 15.86 3.20 10.15
CA ILE A 221 14.65 4.00 10.30
C ILE A 221 13.85 3.45 11.48
N ASN A 222 13.35 4.35 12.31
CA ASN A 222 12.55 4.02 13.47
C ASN A 222 11.09 4.39 13.20
N ILE A 223 10.19 3.43 13.33
CA ILE A 223 8.78 3.57 12.97
C ILE A 223 7.94 3.20 14.19
N GLU A 224 7.10 4.13 14.63
CA GLU A 224 6.09 3.88 15.66
C GLU A 224 4.72 3.72 14.99
N ALA A 225 4.05 2.61 15.26
CA ALA A 225 2.71 2.35 14.77
C ALA A 225 1.66 2.95 15.72
N VAL A 226 0.58 3.49 15.14
CA VAL A 226 -0.54 4.01 15.92
C VAL A 226 -1.84 3.95 15.13
N THR A 227 -2.92 3.67 15.83
CA THR A 227 -4.28 3.76 15.29
C THR A 227 -5.00 4.94 15.93
N ALA A 228 -5.63 5.79 15.11
CA ALA A 228 -6.58 6.77 15.60
C ALA A 228 -7.91 6.04 15.84
N ASN A 229 -8.11 5.47 17.02
CA ASN A 229 -9.36 4.77 17.37
C ASN A 229 -10.47 5.75 17.74
N HIS A 230 -11.70 5.25 17.89
CA HIS A 230 -12.84 6.01 18.43
C HIS A 230 -12.54 6.66 19.79
N ALA A 231 -13.22 7.76 20.10
CA ALA A 231 -13.21 8.34 21.44
C ALA A 231 -14.02 7.46 22.40
N GLN A 232 -13.72 7.54 23.70
CA GLN A 232 -14.37 6.72 24.73
C GLN A 232 -15.91 6.86 24.76
N ASP A 233 -16.40 8.03 24.37
CA ASP A 233 -17.81 8.43 24.35
C ASP A 233 -18.38 8.47 22.92
N SER A 234 -17.70 7.84 21.95
CA SER A 234 -18.15 7.75 20.56
C SER A 234 -18.16 6.30 20.09
N SER A 235 -18.98 6.01 19.11
CA SER A 235 -19.12 4.65 18.60
C SER A 235 -17.92 4.22 17.75
N PRO A 236 -17.50 2.96 17.89
CA PRO A 236 -16.39 2.39 17.14
C PRO A 236 -16.69 2.20 15.65
N GLU A 237 -15.65 1.90 14.86
CA GLU A 237 -15.78 1.76 13.41
C GLU A 237 -16.61 0.56 12.94
N TRP A 238 -16.64 -0.52 13.74
CA TRP A 238 -17.40 -1.73 13.43
C TRP A 238 -18.89 -1.62 13.75
N GLU A 239 -19.34 -0.50 14.30
CA GLU A 239 -20.76 -0.23 14.52
C GLU A 239 -21.39 0.46 13.31
N ASN A 240 -22.60 0.01 12.95
CA ASN A 240 -23.32 0.59 11.82
C ASN A 240 -24.13 1.82 12.26
N GLU A 241 -23.45 2.95 12.39
CA GLU A 241 -24.07 4.23 12.68
C GLU A 241 -24.35 5.07 11.43
N LYS A 242 -25.29 6.01 11.56
CA LYS A 242 -25.55 7.04 10.54
C LYS A 242 -24.27 7.83 10.30
N LEU A 243 -23.91 7.99 9.02
CA LEU A 243 -22.79 8.83 8.62
C LEU A 243 -23.01 10.28 9.06
N LYS A 244 -21.96 10.85 9.64
CA LYS A 244 -21.86 12.29 9.93
C LYS A 244 -21.88 13.08 8.63
N GLU A 245 -22.28 14.35 8.71
CA GLU A 245 -22.09 15.29 7.62
C GLU A 245 -20.58 15.43 7.31
N ASN A 246 -20.21 15.69 6.05
CA ASN A 246 -18.82 15.68 5.59
C ASN A 246 -17.89 16.60 6.40
N GLY A 247 -18.34 17.82 6.75
CA GLY A 247 -17.60 18.74 7.60
C GLY A 247 -17.36 18.19 9.01
N GLU A 248 -18.40 17.69 9.66
CA GLU A 248 -18.33 17.07 10.99
C GLU A 248 -17.45 15.80 10.98
N PHE A 249 -17.62 14.96 9.97
CA PHE A 249 -16.86 13.73 9.75
C PHE A 249 -15.36 14.00 9.66
N LEU A 250 -14.96 14.94 8.81
CA LEU A 250 -13.56 15.30 8.61
C LEU A 250 -12.97 16.04 9.82
N ASN A 251 -13.77 16.87 10.51
CA ASN A 251 -13.36 17.51 11.76
C ASN A 251 -13.05 16.45 12.83
N PHE A 252 -13.97 15.50 13.03
CA PHE A 252 -13.79 14.40 13.99
C PHE A 252 -12.55 13.56 13.66
N ALA A 253 -12.40 13.15 12.40
CA ALA A 253 -11.22 12.43 11.91
C ALA A 253 -9.92 13.21 12.20
N SER A 254 -9.89 14.50 11.86
CA SER A 254 -8.72 15.36 12.06
C SER A 254 -8.31 15.44 13.54
N VAL A 255 -9.27 15.60 14.46
CA VAL A 255 -9.00 15.61 15.91
C VAL A 255 -8.39 14.29 16.38
N ARG A 256 -8.91 13.15 15.93
CA ARG A 256 -8.45 11.82 16.37
C ARG A 256 -7.07 11.50 15.81
N ILE A 257 -6.84 11.76 14.53
CA ILE A 257 -5.54 11.59 13.85
C ILE A 257 -4.47 12.49 14.49
N LEU A 258 -4.76 13.78 14.69
CA LEU A 258 -3.83 14.71 15.34
C LEU A 258 -3.45 14.25 16.75
N ASN A 259 -4.42 13.80 17.56
CA ASN A 259 -4.14 13.31 18.91
C ASN A 259 -3.26 12.04 18.90
N ALA A 260 -3.49 11.13 17.95
CA ALA A 260 -2.68 9.94 17.77
C ALA A 260 -1.21 10.31 17.46
N ILE A 261 -0.98 11.19 16.47
CA ILE A 261 0.36 11.66 16.10
C ILE A 261 1.03 12.40 17.27
N ASN A 262 0.32 13.33 17.92
CA ASN A 262 0.83 14.09 19.07
C ASN A 262 1.24 13.18 20.23
N SER A 263 0.48 12.10 20.49
CA SER A 263 0.82 11.14 21.54
C SER A 263 2.17 10.47 21.28
N LYS A 264 2.46 10.12 20.02
CA LYS A 264 3.70 9.46 19.61
C LYS A 264 4.88 10.42 19.52
N HIS A 265 4.65 11.66 19.09
CA HIS A 265 5.66 12.72 19.18
C HIS A 265 6.08 12.99 20.64
N LYS A 266 5.13 13.09 21.57
CA LYS A 266 5.43 13.20 23.01
C LYS A 266 6.19 11.98 23.54
N LYS A 267 5.84 10.77 23.09
CA LYS A 267 6.53 9.53 23.46
C LYS A 267 7.97 9.52 22.95
N TYR A 268 8.21 10.00 21.73
CA TYR A 268 9.55 10.21 21.19
C TYR A 268 10.36 11.15 22.09
N LEU A 269 9.84 12.35 22.37
CA LEU A 269 10.56 13.36 23.15
C LEU A 269 10.90 12.86 24.57
N SER A 270 9.96 12.21 25.24
CA SER A 270 10.14 11.73 26.62
C SER A 270 10.99 10.46 26.73
N THR A 271 10.91 9.57 25.74
CA THR A 271 11.43 8.20 25.81
C THR A 271 12.38 7.86 24.66
N TYR A 272 11.89 7.81 23.42
CA TYR A 272 12.63 7.19 22.31
C TYR A 272 13.86 7.98 21.87
N SER A 273 13.84 9.30 22.03
CA SER A 273 14.94 10.23 21.68
C SER A 273 16.27 9.91 22.38
N LYS A 274 16.25 9.08 23.42
CA LYS A 274 17.42 8.67 24.21
C LYS A 274 18.00 7.33 23.79
N PHE A 275 17.33 6.59 22.91
CA PHE A 275 17.78 5.27 22.48
C PHE A 275 18.86 5.39 21.40
N GLU A 276 19.92 4.59 21.54
CA GLU A 276 21.08 4.62 20.64
C GLU A 276 20.70 4.41 19.17
N HIS A 277 19.76 3.49 18.88
CA HIS A 277 19.29 3.21 17.52
C HIS A 277 18.33 4.27 16.96
N VAL A 278 17.85 5.19 17.80
CA VAL A 278 16.94 6.29 17.41
C VAL A 278 17.70 7.60 17.16
N VAL A 279 18.71 7.90 17.98
CA VAL A 279 19.47 9.15 17.88
C VAL A 279 20.11 9.28 16.50
N GLY A 280 19.86 10.42 15.85
CA GLY A 280 20.42 10.74 14.52
C GLY A 280 19.75 10.03 13.34
N ASN A 281 18.82 9.10 13.59
CA ASN A 281 18.09 8.38 12.56
C ASN A 281 16.68 8.98 12.34
N PRO A 282 16.07 8.77 11.17
CA PRO A 282 14.68 9.15 10.93
C PRO A 282 13.70 8.49 11.91
N PHE A 283 12.75 9.27 12.42
CA PHE A 283 11.63 8.80 13.23
C PHE A 283 10.32 9.05 12.49
N VAL A 284 9.61 7.97 12.18
CA VAL A 284 8.40 7.96 11.37
C VAL A 284 7.23 7.50 12.22
N VAL A 285 6.07 8.13 12.07
CA VAL A 285 4.84 7.66 12.71
C VAL A 285 3.94 7.06 11.64
N ALA A 286 3.56 5.79 11.82
CA ALA A 286 2.66 5.08 10.91
C ALA A 286 1.24 5.07 11.48
N VAL A 287 0.34 5.84 10.88
CA VAL A 287 -1.01 6.10 11.40
C VAL A 287 -2.06 5.43 10.52
N ALA A 288 -2.97 4.67 11.15
CA ALA A 288 -4.19 4.19 10.51
C ALA A 288 -5.45 4.82 11.17
N PRO A 289 -6.42 5.34 10.40
CA PRO A 289 -7.58 6.06 10.93
C PRO A 289 -8.75 5.12 11.21
N PHE A 290 -8.90 4.58 12.43
CA PHE A 290 -10.02 3.69 12.80
C PHE A 290 -11.05 4.40 13.69
N GLU A 291 -11.23 5.70 13.49
CA GLU A 291 -11.87 6.53 14.51
C GLU A 291 -13.39 6.48 14.51
N GLN A 292 -14.01 6.08 13.41
CA GLN A 292 -15.47 6.06 13.27
C GLN A 292 -15.92 5.15 12.12
N ASN A 293 -17.22 4.82 12.10
CA ASN A 293 -17.82 4.05 11.00
C ASN A 293 -17.48 4.67 9.64
N MET A 294 -17.14 3.82 8.66
CA MET A 294 -16.77 4.22 7.30
C MET A 294 -15.58 5.21 7.25
N PHE A 295 -14.69 5.22 8.23
CA PHE A 295 -13.49 6.08 8.28
C PHE A 295 -12.77 6.20 6.93
N PHE A 296 -12.72 5.11 6.16
CA PHE A 296 -11.97 5.02 4.91
C PHE A 296 -12.47 5.96 3.80
N ILE A 297 -13.71 6.47 3.88
CA ILE A 297 -14.24 7.42 2.88
C ILE A 297 -13.51 8.76 2.90
N GLN A 298 -12.76 9.08 3.97
CA GLN A 298 -11.93 10.30 4.04
C GLN A 298 -10.80 10.32 3.00
N ASN A 299 -10.42 9.17 2.45
CA ASN A 299 -9.21 9.01 1.62
C ASN A 299 -7.99 9.69 2.27
N ASN A 300 -7.54 10.83 1.74
CA ASN A 300 -6.43 11.64 2.25
C ASN A 300 -6.88 12.99 2.85
N GLU A 301 -8.18 13.31 2.87
CA GLU A 301 -8.67 14.65 3.21
C GLU A 301 -8.36 15.03 4.67
N ALA A 302 -8.64 14.15 5.64
CA ALA A 302 -8.42 14.50 7.04
C ALA A 302 -6.92 14.52 7.40
N ILE A 303 -6.11 13.62 6.84
CA ILE A 303 -4.65 13.66 7.07
C ILE A 303 -4.04 14.91 6.45
N ASN A 304 -4.49 15.36 5.26
CA ASN A 304 -4.03 16.62 4.66
C ASN A 304 -4.42 17.83 5.51
N ARG A 305 -5.62 17.83 6.11
CA ARG A 305 -6.01 18.85 7.09
C ARG A 305 -5.04 18.84 8.27
N VAL A 306 -4.79 17.69 8.88
CA VAL A 306 -3.89 17.58 10.06
C VAL A 306 -2.47 18.04 9.74
N LEU A 307 -1.89 17.59 8.63
CA LEU A 307 -0.49 17.83 8.31
C LEU A 307 -0.24 19.22 7.72
N TYR A 308 -1.12 19.70 6.86
CA TYR A 308 -0.88 20.91 6.07
C TYR A 308 -1.87 22.04 6.36
N GLY A 309 -2.91 21.79 7.16
CA GLY A 309 -3.93 22.80 7.46
C GLY A 309 -4.71 23.17 6.20
N GLN A 310 -4.89 22.22 5.28
CA GLN A 310 -5.51 22.44 3.98
C GLN A 310 -6.61 21.39 3.71
N GLY A 311 -7.65 21.80 3.01
CA GLY A 311 -8.77 20.96 2.61
C GLY A 311 -9.31 21.34 1.24
N ILE A 312 -10.41 20.71 0.84
CA ILE A 312 -11.09 20.97 -0.43
C ILE A 312 -12.52 21.41 -0.13
N ASP A 313 -12.93 22.54 -0.70
CA ASP A 313 -14.31 22.96 -0.76
C ASP A 313 -14.98 22.31 -1.99
N LYS A 314 -15.74 21.25 -1.72
CA LYS A 314 -16.42 20.45 -2.75
C LYS A 314 -17.62 21.17 -3.36
N ASP A 315 -18.20 22.13 -2.65
CA ASP A 315 -19.37 22.88 -3.10
C ASP A 315 -18.98 24.05 -3.99
N ASN A 316 -17.76 24.59 -3.79
CA ASN A 316 -17.18 25.65 -4.61
C ASN A 316 -16.16 25.13 -5.62
N GLY A 317 -16.56 24.17 -6.45
CA GLY A 317 -15.77 23.71 -7.59
C GLY A 317 -14.47 22.96 -7.24
N PHE A 318 -14.42 22.30 -6.08
CA PHE A 318 -13.24 21.59 -5.58
C PHE A 318 -12.02 22.49 -5.38
N THR A 319 -12.25 23.70 -4.87
CA THR A 319 -11.17 24.66 -4.60
C THR A 319 -10.43 24.29 -3.31
N GLU A 320 -9.10 24.49 -3.32
CA GLU A 320 -8.29 24.33 -2.11
C GLU A 320 -8.60 25.45 -1.11
N VAL A 321 -8.74 25.09 0.16
CA VAL A 321 -9.06 26.01 1.25
C VAL A 321 -8.16 25.77 2.46
N GLU A 322 -7.85 26.84 3.19
CA GLU A 322 -7.15 26.74 4.47
C GLU A 322 -8.12 26.23 5.57
N VAL A 323 -7.63 25.28 6.36
CA VAL A 323 -8.32 24.66 7.50
C VAL A 323 -7.36 24.69 8.70
N PRO A 324 -7.21 25.85 9.36
CA PRO A 324 -6.15 26.05 10.37
C PRO A 324 -6.40 25.34 11.70
N PHE A 325 -7.65 24.93 11.99
CA PHE A 325 -8.00 24.25 13.23
C PHE A 325 -9.09 23.19 13.02
N ALA A 326 -9.13 22.23 13.94
CA ALA A 326 -10.27 21.34 14.15
C ALA A 326 -10.84 21.56 15.56
N LEU A 327 -12.16 21.44 15.72
CA LEU A 327 -12.85 21.63 16.99
C LEU A 327 -13.06 20.29 17.70
N LYS A 328 -12.38 20.08 18.82
CA LYS A 328 -12.65 18.97 19.73
C LYS A 328 -13.84 19.30 20.63
N ASN A 329 -14.81 18.40 20.66
CA ASN A 329 -16.06 18.54 21.43
C ASN A 329 -16.74 19.90 21.20
N GLU A 330 -16.66 20.42 19.96
CA GLU A 330 -17.20 21.71 19.51
C GLU A 330 -16.66 22.96 20.23
N LYS A 331 -15.71 22.81 21.17
CA LYS A 331 -15.30 23.88 22.09
C LYS A 331 -13.81 24.17 22.05
N VAL A 332 -12.98 23.14 21.88
CA VAL A 332 -11.51 23.28 21.97
C VAL A 332 -10.94 23.25 20.56
N ALA A 333 -10.46 24.40 20.09
CA ALA A 333 -9.72 24.49 18.84
C ALA A 333 -8.33 23.83 19.00
N LEU A 334 -8.02 22.90 18.09
CA LEU A 334 -6.72 22.28 17.96
C LEU A 334 -6.09 22.75 16.64
N ASP A 335 -4.91 23.36 16.72
CA ASP A 335 -4.15 23.80 15.55
C ASP A 335 -3.85 22.60 14.64
N LEU A 336 -4.14 22.76 13.35
CA LEU A 336 -3.72 21.85 12.30
C LEU A 336 -2.49 22.41 11.57
N GLY A 337 -2.02 21.72 10.53
CA GLY A 337 -0.82 22.14 9.79
C GLY A 337 0.47 21.77 10.54
N ILE A 338 0.56 20.59 11.12
CA ILE A 338 1.72 20.22 11.95
C ILE A 338 3.04 20.09 11.16
N PHE A 339 2.98 20.00 9.83
CA PHE A 339 4.14 19.99 8.91
C PHE A 339 4.34 21.33 8.18
N THR A 340 3.64 22.40 8.60
CA THR A 340 3.85 23.76 8.07
C THR A 340 4.78 24.60 8.96
N ASN A 341 5.28 24.03 10.06
CA ASN A 341 6.17 24.66 11.03
C ASN A 341 7.05 23.61 11.75
N ASP A 342 7.93 24.06 12.64
CA ASP A 342 8.95 23.23 13.28
C ASP A 342 8.48 22.52 14.58
N LYS A 343 7.20 22.64 14.98
CA LYS A 343 6.67 22.01 16.21
C LYS A 343 6.84 20.49 16.24
N TYR A 344 6.88 19.84 15.07
CA TYR A 344 7.02 18.38 14.91
C TYR A 344 8.29 17.99 14.16
N LYS A 345 9.34 18.82 14.20
CA LYS A 345 10.61 18.60 13.48
C LYS A 345 11.33 17.29 13.82
N GLU A 346 11.00 16.64 14.92
CA GLU A 346 11.51 15.31 15.27
C GLU A 346 10.87 14.18 14.46
N VAL A 347 9.67 14.41 13.89
CA VAL A 347 8.98 13.44 13.02
C VAL A 347 9.44 13.66 11.58
N SER A 348 10.10 12.66 11.01
CA SER A 348 10.63 12.67 9.64
C SER A 348 9.54 12.62 8.58
N ALA A 349 8.55 11.76 8.80
CA ALA A 349 7.43 11.53 7.89
C ALA A 349 6.26 10.86 8.63
N ILE A 350 5.09 10.87 8.00
CA ILE A 350 3.94 10.05 8.36
C ILE A 350 3.71 8.98 7.28
N ILE A 351 3.59 7.72 7.70
CA ILE A 351 3.01 6.67 6.86
C ILE A 351 1.52 6.64 7.16
N PHE A 352 0.68 6.70 6.15
CA PHE A 352 -0.77 6.72 6.30
C PHE A 352 -1.46 5.79 5.31
N SER A 353 -2.53 5.13 5.74
CA SER A 353 -3.40 4.37 4.84
C SER A 353 -4.80 4.20 5.42
N THR A 354 -5.82 4.45 4.60
CA THR A 354 -7.21 4.07 4.87
C THR A 354 -7.54 2.65 4.38
N MET A 355 -6.58 1.97 3.74
CA MET A 355 -6.79 0.72 3.01
C MET A 355 -6.14 -0.50 3.66
N GLY A 356 -5.26 -0.30 4.65
CA GLY A 356 -4.69 -1.36 5.50
C GLY A 356 -5.73 -1.94 6.47
N THR A 357 -6.81 -2.51 5.94
CA THR A 357 -7.94 -3.08 6.69
C THR A 357 -8.13 -4.56 6.35
N LEU A 358 -9.08 -5.24 7.03
CA LEU A 358 -9.44 -6.62 6.71
C LEU A 358 -9.80 -6.84 5.22
N SER A 359 -10.35 -5.83 4.54
CA SER A 359 -10.64 -5.92 3.11
C SER A 359 -9.39 -6.10 2.24
N LYS A 360 -8.20 -5.67 2.69
CA LYS A 360 -6.92 -5.98 2.01
C LYS A 360 -6.54 -7.46 2.18
N ALA A 361 -6.85 -8.07 3.32
CA ALA A 361 -6.66 -9.50 3.50
C ALA A 361 -7.67 -10.29 2.63
N ILE A 362 -8.89 -9.77 2.47
CA ILE A 362 -9.91 -10.36 1.57
C ILE A 362 -9.40 -10.44 0.14
N THR A 363 -8.81 -9.37 -0.39
CA THR A 363 -8.31 -9.34 -1.79
C THR A 363 -7.18 -10.31 -2.07
N GLN A 364 -6.50 -10.80 -1.03
CA GLN A 364 -5.45 -11.80 -1.14
C GLN A 364 -5.90 -13.20 -0.71
N SER A 365 -7.19 -13.38 -0.46
CA SER A 365 -7.79 -14.66 -0.05
C SER A 365 -8.59 -15.29 -1.18
N SER A 366 -8.93 -16.57 -1.02
CA SER A 366 -9.84 -17.26 -1.94
C SER A 366 -11.33 -16.99 -1.67
N LEU A 367 -11.68 -16.02 -0.82
CA LEU A 367 -13.08 -15.71 -0.52
C LEU A 367 -13.82 -15.20 -1.76
N ALA A 368 -15.03 -15.70 -1.96
CA ALA A 368 -15.90 -15.29 -3.05
C ALA A 368 -16.60 -13.96 -2.72
N MET A 369 -15.93 -12.87 -3.07
CA MET A 369 -16.39 -11.49 -2.84
C MET A 369 -16.38 -10.71 -4.15
N ASP A 370 -17.21 -9.68 -4.24
CA ASP A 370 -17.11 -8.67 -5.29
C ASP A 370 -16.29 -7.49 -4.73
N ILE A 371 -15.25 -7.11 -5.47
CA ILE A 371 -14.34 -6.03 -5.10
C ILE A 371 -14.65 -4.82 -5.97
N ARG A 372 -15.14 -3.77 -5.33
CA ARG A 372 -15.21 -2.44 -5.95
C ARG A 372 -13.90 -1.72 -5.67
N SER A 373 -13.22 -1.27 -6.71
CA SER A 373 -11.99 -0.49 -6.59
C SER A 373 -12.05 0.77 -7.43
N SER A 374 -11.46 1.85 -6.93
CA SER A 374 -11.28 3.09 -7.66
C SER A 374 -9.80 3.40 -7.79
N ARG A 375 -9.35 3.78 -8.99
CA ARG A 375 -7.95 4.06 -9.31
C ARG A 375 -7.82 5.45 -9.91
N TYR A 376 -6.75 6.15 -9.58
CA TYR A 376 -6.41 7.42 -10.22
C TYR A 376 -5.93 7.18 -11.64
N HIS A 377 -6.25 8.07 -12.56
CA HIS A 377 -5.64 8.11 -13.89
C HIS A 377 -5.46 9.56 -14.31
N ASP A 378 -4.22 9.91 -14.66
CA ASP A 378 -3.79 11.27 -15.03
C ASP A 378 -4.70 11.98 -16.06
N ARG A 379 -5.13 11.27 -17.11
CA ARG A 379 -6.00 11.80 -18.17
C ARG A 379 -7.49 11.53 -17.97
N LYS A 380 -7.86 10.39 -17.38
CA LYS A 380 -9.25 9.92 -17.28
C LYS A 380 -9.91 10.28 -15.94
N GLY A 381 -9.15 10.79 -14.98
CA GLY A 381 -9.61 11.01 -13.61
C GLY A 381 -9.82 9.68 -12.89
N LEU A 382 -10.98 9.52 -12.26
CA LEU A 382 -11.30 8.33 -11.47
C LEU A 382 -11.76 7.16 -12.35
N ILE A 383 -11.04 6.05 -12.31
CA ILE A 383 -11.47 4.78 -12.92
C ILE A 383 -12.09 3.91 -11.84
N MET A 384 -13.34 3.49 -12.03
CA MET A 384 -14.05 2.58 -11.13
C MET A 384 -14.26 1.22 -11.80
N GLU A 385 -14.00 0.15 -11.04
CA GLU A 385 -14.21 -1.22 -11.48
C GLU A 385 -14.90 -2.03 -10.38
N ILE A 386 -15.70 -3.02 -10.79
CA ILE A 386 -16.20 -4.08 -9.92
C ILE A 386 -15.74 -5.40 -10.54
N LYS A 387 -15.00 -6.21 -9.78
CA LYS A 387 -14.47 -7.51 -10.20
C LYS A 387 -14.71 -8.55 -9.13
N GLU A 388 -14.93 -9.80 -9.54
CA GLU A 388 -14.81 -10.93 -8.61
C GLU A 388 -13.41 -10.93 -7.98
N ASN A 389 -13.32 -11.35 -6.72
CA ASN A 389 -12.09 -11.31 -5.95
C ASN A 389 -10.91 -12.03 -6.64
N ASN A 390 -11.16 -13.19 -7.25
CA ASN A 390 -10.16 -13.97 -8.00
C ASN A 390 -9.64 -13.29 -9.29
N LYS A 391 -10.26 -12.19 -9.72
CA LYS A 391 -9.88 -11.37 -10.88
C LYS A 391 -9.37 -9.99 -10.46
N HIS A 392 -9.39 -9.68 -9.17
CA HIS A 392 -8.88 -8.45 -8.61
C HIS A 392 -7.41 -8.63 -8.20
N PHE A 393 -6.61 -7.60 -8.42
CA PHE A 393 -5.19 -7.59 -8.06
C PHE A 393 -4.84 -6.23 -7.46
N GLU A 394 -4.17 -6.28 -6.32
CA GLU A 394 -3.52 -5.17 -5.65
C GLU A 394 -2.31 -5.70 -4.87
N THR A 395 -1.28 -4.89 -4.73
CA THR A 395 -0.13 -5.22 -3.86
C THR A 395 -0.48 -4.86 -2.42
N HIS A 396 0.38 -5.19 -1.45
CA HIS A 396 0.18 -4.69 -0.08
C HIS A 396 0.35 -3.17 0.00
N LEU A 397 1.16 -2.58 -0.88
CA LEU A 397 1.50 -1.16 -0.86
C LEU A 397 0.44 -0.26 -1.53
N ASP A 398 -0.49 -0.82 -2.30
CA ASP A 398 -1.62 -0.07 -2.87
C ASP A 398 -2.37 0.69 -1.75
N GLY A 399 -2.48 2.01 -1.90
CA GLY A 399 -3.13 2.90 -0.93
C GLY A 399 -2.26 3.33 0.26
N LEU A 400 -0.95 3.05 0.23
CA LEU A 400 0.02 3.58 1.18
C LEU A 400 0.46 5.00 0.79
N GLN A 401 0.47 5.91 1.76
CA GLN A 401 0.82 7.31 1.60
C GLN A 401 1.99 7.67 2.50
N ILE A 402 2.98 8.39 1.97
CA ILE A 402 4.16 8.86 2.70
C ILE A 402 4.17 10.39 2.67
N HIS A 403 3.84 11.00 3.79
CA HIS A 403 3.87 12.45 3.95
C HIS A 403 5.21 12.87 4.56
N HIS A 404 6.04 13.56 3.79
CA HIS A 404 7.34 14.02 4.25
C HIS A 404 7.22 15.32 5.02
N ASN A 405 7.89 15.41 6.17
CA ASN A 405 7.95 16.66 6.94
C ASN A 405 9.08 17.55 6.41
N PRO A 406 8.78 18.73 5.83
CA PRO A 406 9.83 19.61 5.31
C PRO A 406 10.71 20.21 6.41
N TYR A 407 10.22 20.23 7.67
CA TYR A 407 10.95 20.71 8.84
C TYR A 407 11.70 19.61 9.61
N ALA A 408 11.72 18.37 9.12
CA ALA A 408 12.37 17.27 9.82
C ALA A 408 13.88 17.50 10.04
N ILE A 409 14.35 17.24 11.27
CA ILE A 409 15.78 17.27 11.63
C ILE A 409 16.52 16.14 10.91
N ASN A 410 15.98 14.92 10.98
CA ASN A 410 16.50 13.75 10.26
C ASN A 410 15.49 13.39 9.17
N LYS A 411 15.76 13.73 7.91
CA LYS A 411 14.81 13.49 6.82
C LYS A 411 14.75 12.01 6.44
N LEU A 412 13.54 11.52 6.13
CA LEU A 412 13.37 10.21 5.53
C LEU A 412 13.83 10.27 4.07
N SER A 413 14.71 9.36 3.65
CA SER A 413 15.09 9.26 2.23
C SER A 413 13.87 8.85 1.39
N LYS A 414 13.73 9.49 0.22
CA LYS A 414 12.63 9.19 -0.71
C LYS A 414 12.71 7.77 -1.27
N ASP A 415 13.92 7.22 -1.37
CA ASP A 415 14.18 5.93 -2.01
C ASP A 415 13.70 4.74 -1.15
N VAL A 416 13.46 4.96 0.14
CA VAL A 416 13.03 3.92 1.10
C VAL A 416 11.69 3.31 0.73
N PHE A 417 10.78 4.14 0.21
CA PHE A 417 9.43 3.75 -0.16
C PHE A 417 9.17 3.96 -1.67
N ASP A 418 10.21 4.01 -2.50
CA ASP A 418 10.09 4.25 -3.94
C ASP A 418 9.51 3.02 -4.67
N ARG A 419 8.18 2.92 -4.59
CA ARG A 419 7.37 1.94 -5.30
C ARG A 419 6.29 2.68 -6.05
N TYR A 420 5.98 2.20 -7.25
CA TYR A 420 5.08 2.90 -8.16
C TYR A 420 3.71 3.19 -7.53
N GLU A 421 3.19 2.26 -6.73
CA GLU A 421 1.89 2.36 -6.07
C GLU A 421 1.87 3.22 -4.80
N VAL A 422 3.03 3.55 -4.24
CA VAL A 422 3.12 4.38 -3.04
C VAL A 422 3.03 5.85 -3.42
N THR A 423 2.13 6.59 -2.76
CA THR A 423 1.95 8.02 -3.02
C THR A 423 2.79 8.84 -2.04
N HIS A 424 3.66 9.70 -2.55
CA HIS A 424 4.43 10.63 -1.75
C HIS A 424 3.81 12.02 -1.76
N TYR A 425 3.82 12.67 -0.60
CA TYR A 425 3.39 14.05 -0.42
C TYR A 425 4.56 14.90 0.10
N TYR A 426 4.84 15.99 -0.61
CA TYR A 426 5.82 17.00 -0.20
C TYR A 426 5.14 18.36 -0.09
N TYR A 427 5.33 19.02 1.05
CA TYR A 427 4.82 20.37 1.25
C TYR A 427 5.90 21.41 0.97
N ASP A 428 5.64 22.28 0.01
CA ASP A 428 6.51 23.42 -0.29
C ASP A 428 6.18 24.59 0.64
N ILE A 429 7.15 24.99 1.46
CA ILE A 429 6.95 25.99 2.51
C ILE A 429 6.66 27.38 1.94
N GLU A 430 7.25 27.72 0.78
CA GLU A 430 7.15 29.06 0.19
C GLU A 430 5.81 29.28 -0.50
N SER A 431 5.44 28.36 -1.40
CA SER A 431 4.20 28.40 -2.17
C SER A 431 3.00 27.86 -1.39
N ARG A 432 3.23 27.15 -0.28
CA ARG A 432 2.22 26.40 0.49
C ARG A 432 1.52 25.31 -0.31
N PHE A 433 2.13 24.87 -1.41
CA PHE A 433 1.59 23.83 -2.28
C PHE A 433 1.94 22.43 -1.77
N ILE A 434 1.02 21.48 -1.93
CA ILE A 434 1.27 20.07 -1.68
C ILE A 434 1.57 19.39 -3.02
N ASP A 435 2.82 19.02 -3.26
CA ASP A 435 3.18 18.12 -4.35
C ASP A 435 2.73 16.70 -4.01
N ASN A 436 1.61 16.29 -4.61
CA ASN A 436 1.07 14.93 -4.54
C ASN A 436 1.58 14.12 -5.75
N GLN A 437 2.51 13.21 -5.50
CA GLN A 437 3.15 12.38 -6.53
C GLN A 437 2.35 11.11 -6.87
N GLN A 438 1.02 11.16 -6.79
CA GLN A 438 0.17 10.01 -7.12
C GLN A 438 0.30 9.63 -8.60
N LYS A 439 0.74 8.39 -8.87
CA LYS A 439 0.95 7.88 -10.23
C LYS A 439 -0.33 7.31 -10.84
N SER A 440 -0.42 7.35 -12.17
CA SER A 440 -1.58 6.81 -12.89
C SER A 440 -1.78 5.32 -12.62
N TYR A 441 -3.03 4.84 -12.58
CA TYR A 441 -3.48 3.50 -12.19
C TYR A 441 -3.31 3.09 -10.72
N THR A 442 -2.79 3.95 -9.84
CA THR A 442 -2.68 3.66 -8.39
C THR A 442 -4.04 3.69 -7.70
N MET A 443 -4.23 2.84 -6.70
CA MET A 443 -5.52 2.71 -6.02
C MET A 443 -5.81 3.90 -5.10
N ILE A 444 -7.04 4.43 -5.18
CA ILE A 444 -7.56 5.47 -4.27
C ILE A 444 -8.41 4.84 -3.17
N SER A 445 -9.26 3.88 -3.54
CA SER A 445 -10.18 3.25 -2.60
C SER A 445 -10.57 1.84 -3.05
N ARG A 446 -10.99 1.04 -2.06
CA ARG A 446 -11.51 -0.31 -2.27
C ARG A 446 -12.58 -0.62 -1.25
N SER A 447 -13.58 -1.39 -1.65
CA SER A 447 -14.52 -2.07 -0.76
C SER A 447 -14.83 -3.47 -1.26
N SER A 448 -15.14 -4.37 -0.33
CA SER A 448 -15.48 -5.76 -0.59
C SER A 448 -16.91 -6.04 -0.15
N TRP A 449 -17.67 -6.75 -0.98
CA TRP A 449 -19.08 -7.09 -0.72
C TRP A 449 -19.29 -8.59 -0.95
N PRO A 450 -20.21 -9.24 -0.21
CA PRO A 450 -20.62 -10.61 -0.52
C PRO A 450 -21.05 -10.69 -1.99
N SER A 451 -20.53 -11.67 -2.74
CA SER A 451 -20.77 -11.71 -4.19
C SER A 451 -22.25 -11.83 -4.51
N SER A 452 -22.74 -10.98 -5.42
CA SER A 452 -24.14 -11.01 -5.87
C SER A 452 -24.49 -12.29 -6.66
N SER A 453 -23.47 -13.05 -7.07
CA SER A 453 -23.61 -14.26 -7.89
C SER A 453 -23.90 -15.55 -7.11
N LYS A 454 -23.95 -15.49 -5.76
CA LYS A 454 -24.19 -16.67 -4.89
C LYS A 454 -25.30 -16.52 -3.86
N THR A 455 -26.22 -15.57 -4.03
CA THR A 455 -27.51 -15.61 -3.33
C THR A 455 -28.47 -16.52 -4.10
N VAL A 456 -28.26 -17.84 -4.03
CA VAL A 456 -29.32 -18.83 -4.23
C VAL A 456 -29.13 -19.88 -3.14
N PRO A 457 -30.19 -20.21 -2.36
CA PRO A 457 -30.10 -21.06 -1.18
C PRO A 457 -29.61 -22.48 -1.45
#